data_AF-A0A920DR74-F1
#
_entry.id   AF-A0A920DR74-F1
#
_cell.length_a   1.000
_cell.length_b   1.000
_cell.length_c   1.000
_cell.angle_alpha   90.00
_cell.angle_beta   90.00
_cell.angle_gamma   90.00
#
_symmetry.space_group_name_H-M   'P 1'
#
loop_
_entity.id
_entity.type
_entity.pdbx_description
1 polymer ?
#
loop_
_entity_poly.entity_id
_entity_poly.type
_entity_poly.pdbx_seq_one_letter_code
_entity_poly.pdbx_strand_id
1 'polypeptide(L)' 'MDAIPSKVEFTLKSDEQTKNIATVYKDVSNCLFLGRGINFPVALEGALKLKEISYIHAEGYPAAEMKHGPGLL' A
#
# COMPACT_ATOMS: atom_id res chain seq x y z
N MET A 1 -3.24 10.15 24.21
CA MET A 1 -3.18 9.14 23.11
C MET A 1 -4.58 8.82 22.59
N ASP A 2 -5.58 9.60 23.00
CA ASP A 2 -7.00 9.24 23.03
C ASP A 2 -7.74 9.54 21.71
N ALA A 3 -7.05 10.16 20.76
CA ALA A 3 -7.59 10.49 19.43
C ALA A 3 -7.31 9.41 18.38
N ILE A 4 -6.58 8.33 18.70
CA ILE A 4 -6.30 7.26 17.73
C ILE A 4 -7.56 6.51 17.32
N PRO A 5 -8.44 6.06 18.24
CA PRO A 5 -9.66 5.34 17.86
C PRO A 5 -10.56 6.15 16.93
N SER A 6 -10.75 7.45 17.19
CA SER A 6 -11.58 8.31 16.35
C SER A 6 -10.98 8.56 14.96
N LYS A 7 -9.65 8.65 14.86
CA LYS A 7 -8.97 8.72 13.55
C LYS A 7 -9.11 7.43 12.75
N VAL A 8 -9.07 6.28 13.41
CA VAL A 8 -9.30 4.97 12.76
C VAL A 8 -10.74 4.89 12.26
N GLU A 9 -11.72 5.24 13.09
CA GLU A 9 -13.14 5.27 12.70
C GLU A 9 -13.38 6.22 11.52
N PHE A 10 -12.75 7.39 11.52
CA PHE A 10 -12.79 8.30 10.39
C PHE A 10 -12.17 7.69 9.12
N THR A 11 -11.06 6.99 9.25
CA THR A 11 -10.38 6.33 8.12
C THR A 11 -11.24 5.23 7.51
N LEU A 12 -11.97 4.47 8.32
CA LEU A 12 -12.87 3.40 7.84
C LEU A 12 -14.00 3.94 6.94
N LYS A 13 -14.30 5.24 6.97
CA LYS A 13 -15.27 5.86 6.06
C LYS A 13 -14.81 5.92 4.61
N SER A 14 -13.53 5.65 4.32
CA SER A 14 -12.99 5.61 2.95
C SER A 14 -13.24 4.29 2.21
N ASP A 15 -14.06 3.37 2.76
CA ASP A 15 -14.30 2.03 2.21
C ASP A 15 -14.70 2.04 0.73
N GLU A 16 -15.65 2.89 0.34
CA GLU A 16 -16.10 2.99 -1.05
C GLU A 16 -14.97 3.45 -1.99
N GLN A 17 -14.15 4.41 -1.55
CA GLN A 17 -12.99 4.86 -2.31
C GLN A 17 -11.94 3.74 -2.44
N THR A 18 -11.68 3.01 -1.35
CA THR A 18 -10.77 1.86 -1.34
C THR A 18 -11.26 0.77 -2.31
N LYS A 19 -12.56 0.50 -2.36
CA LYS A 19 -13.16 -0.49 -3.27
C LYS A 19 -13.04 -0.09 -4.74
N ASN A 20 -13.22 1.20 -5.05
CA ASN A 20 -13.01 1.72 -6.40
C ASN A 20 -11.55 1.58 -6.84
N ILE A 21 -10.60 1.89 -5.96
CA ILE A 21 -9.17 1.68 -6.21
C ILE A 21 -8.89 0.18 -6.42
N ALA A 22 -9.38 -0.69 -5.55
CA ALA A 22 -9.18 -2.14 -5.66
C ALA A 22 -9.70 -2.69 -6.99
N THR A 23 -10.81 -2.16 -7.51
CA THR A 23 -11.38 -2.57 -8.81
C THR A 23 -10.43 -2.27 -9.98
N VAL A 24 -9.63 -1.21 -9.89
CA VAL A 24 -8.63 -0.86 -10.90
C VAL A 24 -7.43 -1.80 -10.87
N TYR A 25 -7.02 -2.25 -9.68
CA TYR A 25 -5.80 -3.03 -9.48
C TYR A 25 -6.01 -4.55 -9.36
N LYS A 26 -7.25 -5.05 -9.29
CA LYS A 26 -7.52 -6.48 -9.06
C LYS A 26 -6.92 -7.44 -10.11
N ASP A 27 -6.69 -6.97 -11.34
CA ASP A 27 -6.23 -7.79 -12.47
C ASP A 27 -4.75 -7.54 -12.82
N VAL A 28 -4.03 -6.73 -12.03
CA VAL A 28 -2.60 -6.49 -12.28
C VAL A 28 -1.76 -7.65 -11.77
N SER A 29 -0.66 -7.95 -12.47
CA SER A 29 0.30 -8.98 -12.05
C SER A 29 1.27 -8.49 -10.98
N ASN A 30 1.61 -7.19 -11.00
CA ASN A 30 2.60 -6.59 -10.13
C ASN A 30 2.12 -5.27 -9.52
N CYS A 31 2.44 -5.04 -8.24
CA CYS A 31 2.16 -3.80 -7.51
C CYS A 31 3.41 -3.32 -6.76
N LEU A 32 3.68 -2.01 -6.81
CA LEU A 32 4.77 -1.39 -6.07
C LEU A 32 4.22 -0.41 -5.02
N PHE A 33 4.52 -0.67 -3.75
CA PHE A 33 4.16 0.19 -2.63
C PHE A 33 5.37 1.06 -2.25
N LEU A 34 5.23 2.38 -2.34
CA LEU A 34 6.32 3.31 -2.08
C LEU A 34 6.13 4.00 -0.73
N GLY A 35 7.17 3.98 0.11
CA GLY A 35 7.16 4.66 1.40
C GLY A 35 8.47 5.39 1.69
N ARG A 36 8.41 6.47 2.48
CA ARG A 36 9.58 7.24 2.91
C ARG A 36 9.56 7.46 4.42
N GLY A 37 10.72 7.36 5.06
CA GLY A 37 10.86 7.58 6.50
C GLY A 37 9.90 6.68 7.28
N ILE A 38 9.08 7.27 8.14
CA ILE A 38 8.11 6.55 8.97
C ILE A 38 7.02 5.81 8.17
N ASN A 39 6.82 6.14 6.89
CA ASN A 39 5.83 5.47 6.03
C ASN A 39 6.41 4.25 5.30
N PHE A 40 7.72 4.02 5.36
CA PHE A 40 8.32 2.86 4.71
C PHE A 40 7.80 1.52 5.29
N PRO A 41 7.70 1.35 6.63
CA PRO A 41 7.04 0.18 7.21
C PRO A 41 5.58 0.00 6.75
N VAL A 42 4.85 1.10 6.55
CA VAL A 42 3.46 1.05 6.06
C VAL A 42 3.39 0.54 4.62
N ALA A 43 4.34 0.94 3.77
CA ALA A 43 4.45 0.43 2.40
C ALA A 43 4.79 -1.07 2.37
N LEU A 44 5.70 -1.52 3.24
CA LEU A 44 6.04 -2.94 3.37
C LEU A 44 4.83 -3.78 3.82
N GLU A 45 4.08 -3.31 4.82
CA GLU A 45 2.89 -4.01 5.30
C GLU A 45 1.79 -4.07 4.25
N GLY A 46 1.56 -2.96 3.52
CA GLY A 46 0.58 -2.92 2.42
C GLY A 46 0.91 -3.92 1.30
N ALA A 47 2.18 -4.00 0.91
CA ALA A 47 2.64 -4.99 -0.06
C ALA A 47 2.48 -6.43 0.46
N LEU A 48 2.79 -6.67 1.73
CA LEU A 48 2.62 -7.98 2.35
C LEU A 48 1.16 -8.43 2.37
N LYS A 49 0.23 -7.56 2.82
CA LYS A 49 -1.21 -7.89 2.83
C LYS A 49 -1.72 -8.19 1.42
N LEU A 50 -1.31 -7.40 0.42
CA LEU A 50 -1.75 -7.63 -0.95
C LEU A 50 -1.25 -8.99 -1.47
N LYS A 51 0.01 -9.36 -1.22
CA LYS A 51 0.55 -10.68 -1.54
C LYS A 51 -0.24 -11.82 -0.90
N GLU A 52 -0.52 -11.71 0.39
CA GLU A 52 -1.15 -12.78 1.18
C GLU A 52 -2.57 -13.12 0.74
N ILE A 53 -3.39 -12.10 0.45
CA ILE A 53 -4.84 -12.29 0.24
C ILE A 53 -5.25 -12.28 -1.24
N SER A 54 -4.46 -11.65 -2.11
CA SER A 54 -4.81 -11.50 -3.53
C SER A 54 -3.91 -12.29 -4.48
N TYR A 55 -2.77 -12.80 -3.99
CA TYR A 55 -1.73 -13.46 -4.79
C TYR A 55 -1.08 -12.58 -5.87
N ILE A 56 -1.38 -11.27 -5.89
CA ILE A 56 -0.68 -10.30 -6.73
C ILE A 56 0.76 -10.13 -6.22
N HIS A 57 1.73 -10.10 -7.12
CA HIS A 57 3.12 -9.86 -6.74
C HIS A 57 3.30 -8.40 -6.30
N ALA A 58 3.41 -8.16 -4.99
CA ALA A 58 3.52 -6.80 -4.46
C ALA A 58 4.80 -6.56 -3.66
N GLU A 59 5.53 -5.48 -3.92
CA GLU A 59 6.77 -5.15 -3.21
C GLU A 59 6.71 -3.76 -2.56
N GLY A 60 7.22 -3.66 -1.33
CA GLY A 60 7.40 -2.38 -0.66
C GLY A 60 8.80 -1.85 -0.91
N TYR A 61 8.93 -0.62 -1.39
CA TYR A 61 10.19 -0.04 -1.83
C TYR A 61 10.40 1.38 -1.27
N PRO A 62 11.64 1.77 -0.88
CA PRO A 62 11.89 3.11 -0.40
C PRO A 62 11.70 4.13 -1.53
N ALA A 63 10.83 5.12 -1.34
CA ALA A 63 10.51 6.10 -2.38
C ALA A 63 11.74 6.91 -2.86
N ALA A 64 12.75 7.08 -2.00
CA ALA A 64 13.99 7.77 -2.33
C ALA A 64 14.90 7.00 -3.30
N GLU A 65 14.75 5.67 -3.36
CA GLU A 65 15.52 4.78 -4.22
C GLU A 65 14.87 4.62 -5.60
N MET A 66 13.67 5.15 -5.84
CA MET A 66 12.97 5.01 -7.13
C MET A 66 13.76 5.62 -8.31
N LYS A 67 14.55 6.67 -8.05
CA LYS A 67 15.48 7.29 -9.04
C LYS A 67 16.81 6.54 -9.20
N HIS A 68 17.16 5.67 -8.26
CA HIS A 68 18.33 4.79 -8.30
C HIS A 68 17.96 3.37 -8.78
N GLY A 69 16.65 3.11 -8.87
CA GLY A 69 15.99 2.09 -9.68
C GLY A 69 15.70 0.79 -8.94
N PRO A 70 14.46 0.30 -9.06
CA PRO A 70 14.14 -0.98 -9.64
C PRO A 70 13.77 -0.70 -11.11
N GLY A 71 14.77 -0.45 -11.97
CA GLY A 71 14.55 -0.25 -13.40
C GLY A 71 14.17 -1.53 -14.16
N LEU A 72 13.70 -2.56 -13.46
CA LEU A 72 13.42 -3.89 -13.99
C LEU A 72 12.22 -4.53 -13.26
N LEU A 73 11.07 -3.87 -13.36
CA LEU A 73 9.74 -4.49 -13.25
C LEU A 73 8.87 -3.94 -14.37
#